data_AF-W3WQ95-F1
#
_entry.id   AF-W3WQ95-F1
#
_cell.length_a   1.000
_cell.length_b   1.000
_cell.length_c   1.000
_cell.angle_alpha   90.00
_cell.angle_beta   90.00
_cell.angle_gamma   90.00
#
_symmetry.space_group_name_H-M   'P 1'
#
loop_
_entity.id
_entity.type
_entity.pdbx_description
1 polymer ?
#
loop_
_entity_poly.entity_id
_entity_poly.type
_entity_poly.pdbx_seq_one_letter_code
_entity_poly.pdbx_strand_id
1 'polypeptide(L)'
;MQQSYSKDLMIGLAIAFIIIPSIFVGLRIWARRINRRQLHPDDYLCVGALVIGIVCSALQLYAAIDGQLGQHQIVGPDGQPILDDPRFVVYEKTKFAVNILSVFGLGLVKCSILLLYKSIFNNVRNFRWAVYVMLGVVVAWTVSYFFANLFTCFPVTVFIEEFYGNKCIDTIPMWLSVVATDLVVDVGILILPIPMVLRLHLPWKQRIGVLGMFMLGASVCAISITRLATLVQLSAEFIYHYNDETYYTSPVFYWTNIEMAMAIVSACLPTLRPIWSFLSTEKRNTSQHSEYSLRKPDGYGMVPDSTPLQPLSRQSV
;
A
#
# COMPACT_ATOMS: atom_id res chain seq x y z
N MET A 1 -17.56 -14.51 17.28
CA MET A 1 -18.21 -13.19 17.01
C MET A 1 -19.05 -13.31 15.74
N GLN A 2 -20.38 -13.17 15.79
CA GLN A 2 -21.23 -13.25 14.59
C GLN A 2 -21.25 -11.90 13.83
N GLN A 3 -20.19 -11.60 13.09
CA GLN A 3 -20.20 -10.52 12.12
C GLN A 3 -20.80 -11.05 10.82
N SER A 4 -22.12 -10.84 10.62
CA SER A 4 -22.73 -11.07 9.30
C SER A 4 -22.17 -10.06 8.31
N TYR A 5 -21.22 -10.50 7.48
CA TYR A 5 -20.71 -9.70 6.38
C TYR A 5 -21.76 -9.65 5.28
N SER A 6 -22.46 -8.51 5.17
CA SER A 6 -23.34 -8.29 4.02
C SER A 6 -22.50 -8.26 2.73
N LYS A 7 -22.97 -8.94 1.68
CA LYS A 7 -22.29 -8.98 0.38
C LYS A 7 -21.97 -7.58 -0.15
N ASP A 8 -22.87 -6.63 0.08
CA ASP A 8 -22.71 -5.24 -0.34
C ASP A 8 -21.51 -4.56 0.35
N LEU A 9 -21.28 -4.88 1.63
CA LEU A 9 -20.13 -4.38 2.39
C LEU A 9 -18.82 -4.92 1.80
N MET A 10 -18.80 -6.21 1.47
CA MET A 10 -17.63 -6.87 0.88
C MET A 10 -17.25 -6.25 -0.46
N ILE A 11 -18.25 -6.03 -1.32
CA ILE A 11 -18.07 -5.40 -2.63
C ILE A 11 -17.56 -3.97 -2.47
N GLY A 12 -18.19 -3.18 -1.58
CA GLY A 12 -17.80 -1.80 -1.31
C GLY A 12 -16.34 -1.67 -0.83
N LEU A 13 -15.92 -2.56 0.08
CA LEU A 13 -14.55 -2.59 0.58
C LEU A 13 -13.54 -2.95 -0.51
N ALA A 14 -13.83 -3.98 -1.32
CA ALA A 14 -12.95 -4.39 -2.43
C ALA A 14 -12.73 -3.24 -3.44
N ILE A 15 -13.80 -2.53 -3.79
CA ILE A 15 -13.72 -1.37 -4.69
C ILE A 15 -12.88 -0.26 -4.06
N ALA A 16 -13.07 0.04 -2.78
CA ALA A 16 -12.29 1.05 -2.08
C ALA A 16 -10.78 0.72 -2.05
N PHE A 17 -10.41 -0.55 -1.83
CA PHE A 17 -9.01 -1.00 -1.84
C PHE A 17 -8.36 -1.00 -3.22
N ILE A 18 -9.15 -0.95 -4.30
CA ILE A 18 -8.64 -0.73 -5.67
C ILE A 18 -8.45 0.76 -5.93
N ILE A 19 -9.47 1.57 -5.66
CA ILE A 19 -9.51 2.97 -6.05
C ILE A 19 -8.51 3.80 -5.24
N ILE A 20 -8.49 3.65 -3.91
CA ILE A 20 -7.68 4.52 -3.03
C ILE A 20 -6.18 4.38 -3.36
N PRO A 21 -5.57 3.18 -3.37
CA PRO A 21 -4.15 3.03 -3.70
C PRO A 21 -3.83 3.49 -5.13
N SER A 22 -4.74 3.26 -6.09
CA SER A 22 -4.56 3.70 -7.48
C SER A 22 -4.44 5.22 -7.60
N ILE A 23 -5.29 5.97 -6.88
CA ILE A 23 -5.21 7.43 -6.83
C ILE A 23 -3.87 7.87 -6.25
N PHE A 24 -3.42 7.28 -5.14
CA PHE A 24 -2.16 7.65 -4.49
C PHE A 24 -0.92 7.36 -5.34
N VAL A 25 -0.90 6.23 -6.05
CA VAL A 25 0.19 5.91 -7.00
C VAL A 25 0.15 6.84 -8.21
N GLY A 26 -1.04 7.15 -8.73
CA GLY A 26 -1.21 8.14 -9.80
C GLY A 26 -0.66 9.52 -9.39
N LEU A 27 -1.01 9.97 -8.18
CA LEU A 27 -0.50 11.21 -7.60
C LEU A 27 1.03 11.17 -7.41
N ARG A 28 1.61 10.04 -7.01
CA ARG A 28 3.08 9.85 -6.90
C ARG A 28 3.76 10.04 -8.25
N ILE A 29 3.26 9.41 -9.30
CA ILE A 29 3.82 9.53 -10.66
C ILE A 29 3.70 10.98 -11.15
N TRP A 30 2.55 11.61 -10.91
CA TRP A 30 2.31 13.01 -11.25
C TRP A 30 3.27 13.96 -10.50
N ALA A 31 3.50 13.74 -9.21
CA ALA A 31 4.44 14.51 -8.38
C ALA A 31 5.86 14.51 -8.96
N ARG A 32 6.30 13.37 -9.46
CA ARG A 32 7.63 13.21 -10.07
C ARG A 32 7.72 13.87 -11.43
N ARG A 33 6.65 13.77 -12.24
CA ARG A 33 6.55 14.44 -13.55
C ARG A 33 6.60 15.96 -13.42
N ILE A 34 5.90 16.56 -12.45
CA ILE A 34 5.95 18.01 -12.18
C ILE A 34 7.38 18.46 -11.84
N ASN A 35 8.09 17.70 -11.00
CA ASN A 35 9.46 18.03 -10.59
C ASN A 35 10.53 17.67 -11.64
N ARG A 36 10.13 17.24 -12.85
CA ARG A 36 11.03 16.75 -13.92
C ARG A 36 12.07 15.73 -13.43
N ARG A 37 11.70 14.91 -12.43
CA ARG A 37 12.59 13.87 -11.89
C ARG A 37 12.40 12.59 -12.68
N GLN A 38 13.52 11.89 -12.94
CA GLN A 38 13.49 10.55 -13.53
C GLN A 38 12.74 9.58 -12.60
N LEU A 39 12.08 8.59 -13.21
CA LEU A 39 11.46 7.49 -12.47
C LEU A 39 12.56 6.66 -11.81
N HIS A 40 12.45 6.47 -10.51
CA HIS A 40 13.38 5.63 -9.77
C HIS A 40 12.88 4.19 -9.72
N PRO A 41 13.77 3.20 -9.45
CA PRO A 41 13.38 1.81 -9.23
C PRO A 41 12.26 1.66 -8.18
N ASP A 42 12.22 2.55 -7.19
CA ASP A 42 11.17 2.56 -6.16
C ASP A 42 9.76 2.76 -6.73
N ASP A 43 9.61 3.50 -7.84
CA ASP A 43 8.31 3.78 -8.45
C ASP A 43 7.79 2.56 -9.22
N TYR A 44 8.67 1.86 -9.94
CA TYR A 44 8.30 0.63 -10.65
C TYR A 44 7.85 -0.47 -9.69
N LEU A 45 8.55 -0.62 -8.55
CA LEU A 45 8.15 -1.59 -7.52
C LEU A 45 6.81 -1.22 -6.89
N CYS A 46 6.56 0.07 -6.68
CA CYS A 46 5.27 0.55 -6.15
C CYS A 46 4.11 0.31 -7.13
N VAL A 47 4.33 0.52 -8.43
CA VAL A 47 3.34 0.20 -9.48
C VAL A 47 3.13 -1.32 -9.57
N GLY A 48 4.18 -2.13 -9.51
CA GLY A 48 4.06 -3.59 -9.50
C GLY A 48 3.23 -4.08 -8.31
N ALA A 49 3.49 -3.54 -7.12
CA ALA A 49 2.69 -3.82 -5.94
C ALA A 49 1.22 -3.38 -6.08
N LEU A 50 0.95 -2.24 -6.72
CA LEU A 50 -0.42 -1.81 -7.01
C LEU A 50 -1.13 -2.81 -7.93
N VAL A 51 -0.49 -3.25 -9.01
CA VAL A 51 -1.07 -4.23 -9.95
C VAL A 51 -1.43 -5.51 -9.20
N ILE A 52 -0.51 -6.03 -8.39
CA ILE A 52 -0.77 -7.21 -7.55
C ILE A 52 -1.91 -6.95 -6.57
N GLY A 53 -1.96 -5.76 -5.95
CA GLY A 53 -3.03 -5.43 -5.02
C GLY A 53 -4.41 -5.34 -5.67
N ILE A 54 -4.48 -4.84 -6.90
CA ILE A 54 -5.71 -4.83 -7.70
C ILE A 54 -6.13 -6.26 -8.03
N VAL A 55 -5.19 -7.12 -8.44
CA VAL A 55 -5.45 -8.54 -8.73
C VAL A 55 -5.96 -9.25 -7.48
N CYS A 56 -5.31 -9.10 -6.32
CA CYS A 56 -5.77 -9.68 -5.06
C CYS A 56 -7.17 -9.20 -4.66
N SER A 57 -7.46 -7.91 -4.83
CA SER A 57 -8.79 -7.35 -4.52
C SER A 57 -9.86 -7.87 -5.49
N ALA A 58 -9.54 -8.00 -6.78
CA ALA A 58 -10.45 -8.55 -7.78
C ALA A 58 -10.71 -10.04 -7.56
N LEU A 59 -9.68 -10.81 -7.21
CA LEU A 59 -9.79 -12.22 -6.84
C LEU A 59 -10.68 -12.39 -5.59
N GLN A 60 -10.47 -11.61 -4.54
CA GLN A 60 -11.34 -11.66 -3.36
C GLN A 60 -12.79 -11.27 -3.67
N LEU A 61 -13.01 -10.29 -4.55
CA LEU A 61 -14.34 -9.93 -5.02
C LEU A 61 -15.01 -11.09 -5.77
N TYR A 62 -14.27 -11.77 -6.64
CA TYR A 62 -14.73 -12.97 -7.33
C TYR A 62 -15.09 -14.09 -6.34
N ALA A 63 -14.26 -14.32 -5.33
CA ALA A 63 -14.57 -15.28 -4.27
C ALA A 63 -15.73 -14.87 -3.35
N ALA A 64 -16.07 -13.58 -3.24
CA ALA A 64 -17.23 -13.10 -2.48
C ALA A 64 -18.55 -13.21 -3.25
N ILE A 65 -18.51 -13.06 -4.58
CA ILE A 65 -19.71 -13.13 -5.43
C ILE A 65 -20.01 -14.59 -5.81
N ASP A 66 -19.01 -15.27 -6.36
CA ASP A 66 -19.15 -16.61 -6.95
C ASP A 66 -18.67 -17.71 -5.98
N GLY A 67 -17.63 -17.42 -5.20
CA GLY A 67 -17.23 -18.25 -4.07
C GLY A 67 -18.13 -18.04 -2.85
N GLN A 68 -18.09 -18.98 -1.91
CA GLN A 68 -18.84 -18.87 -0.65
C GLN A 68 -18.14 -17.96 0.38
N LEU A 69 -17.19 -17.10 -0.02
CA LEU A 69 -16.37 -16.30 0.91
C LEU A 69 -17.25 -15.48 1.87
N GLY A 70 -17.11 -15.74 3.17
CA GLY A 70 -17.88 -15.09 4.24
C GLY A 70 -19.29 -15.62 4.43
N GLN A 71 -19.62 -16.74 3.77
CA GLN A 71 -20.80 -17.55 4.04
C GLN A 71 -20.38 -18.81 4.79
N HIS A 72 -21.27 -19.34 5.61
CA HIS A 72 -21.08 -20.67 6.21
C HIS A 72 -21.01 -21.72 5.11
N GLN A 73 -20.08 -22.66 5.24
CA GLN A 73 -19.91 -23.75 4.29
C GLN A 73 -21.17 -24.62 4.29
N ILE A 74 -21.51 -25.12 3.11
CA ILE A 74 -22.62 -26.06 2.99
C ILE A 74 -22.14 -27.41 3.51
N VAL A 75 -22.74 -27.85 4.60
CA VAL A 75 -22.40 -29.10 5.27
C VAL A 75 -23.34 -30.20 4.79
N GLY A 76 -22.79 -31.37 4.46
CA GLY A 76 -23.56 -32.56 4.10
C GLY A 76 -24.31 -33.16 5.30
N PRO A 77 -25.14 -34.19 5.07
CA PRO A 77 -25.90 -34.87 6.13
C PRO A 77 -25.02 -35.43 7.26
N ASP A 78 -23.75 -35.74 6.96
CA ASP A 78 -22.76 -36.30 7.87
C ASP A 78 -22.01 -35.24 8.70
N GLY A 79 -22.37 -33.96 8.57
CA GLY A 79 -21.70 -32.88 9.29
C GLY A 79 -20.32 -32.49 8.73
N GLN A 80 -19.92 -33.05 7.57
CA GLN A 80 -18.70 -32.71 6.84
C GLN A 80 -18.98 -31.70 5.71
N PRO A 81 -18.07 -30.77 5.40
CA PRO A 81 -18.23 -29.82 4.29
C PRO A 81 -18.32 -30.56 2.95
N ILE A 82 -19.20 -30.12 2.05
CA ILE A 82 -19.32 -30.71 0.71
C ILE A 82 -18.19 -30.15 -0.17
N LEU A 83 -17.12 -30.93 -0.34
CA LEU A 83 -15.92 -30.52 -1.08
C LEU A 83 -16.10 -30.40 -2.60
N ASP A 84 -17.05 -31.13 -3.19
CA ASP A 84 -17.34 -31.09 -4.63
C ASP A 84 -18.20 -29.88 -5.04
N ASP A 85 -18.53 -28.97 -4.12
CA ASP A 85 -19.27 -27.77 -4.47
C ASP A 85 -18.41 -26.88 -5.39
N PRO A 86 -18.87 -26.56 -6.62
CA PRO A 86 -18.12 -25.72 -7.55
C PRO A 86 -17.75 -24.36 -6.94
N ARG A 87 -18.53 -23.85 -5.97
CA ARG A 87 -18.27 -22.58 -5.29
C ARG A 87 -17.15 -22.67 -4.26
N PHE A 88 -17.01 -23.82 -3.61
CA PHE A 88 -15.91 -24.10 -2.70
C PHE A 88 -14.58 -24.25 -3.46
N VAL A 89 -14.60 -24.93 -4.61
CA VAL A 89 -13.44 -25.02 -5.51
C VAL A 89 -12.97 -23.65 -5.97
N VAL A 90 -13.90 -22.74 -6.31
CA VAL A 90 -13.58 -21.36 -6.66
C VAL A 90 -12.93 -20.62 -5.50
N TYR A 91 -13.45 -20.78 -4.28
CA TYR A 91 -12.87 -20.19 -3.07
C TYR A 91 -11.43 -20.66 -2.85
N GLU A 92 -11.16 -21.97 -2.88
CA GLU A 92 -9.81 -22.50 -2.65
C GLU A 92 -8.80 -22.06 -3.72
N LYS A 93 -9.20 -22.08 -5.00
CA LYS A 93 -8.36 -21.54 -6.11
C LYS A 93 -7.98 -20.09 -5.88
N THR A 94 -8.95 -19.29 -5.46
CA THR A 94 -8.76 -17.87 -5.21
C THR A 94 -7.88 -17.65 -3.98
N LYS A 95 -8.15 -18.38 -2.88
CA LYS A 95 -7.37 -18.35 -1.64
C LYS A 95 -5.89 -18.69 -1.89
N PHE A 96 -5.62 -19.74 -2.66
CA PHE A 96 -4.26 -20.12 -3.01
C PHE A 96 -3.54 -19.01 -3.80
N ALA A 97 -4.20 -18.46 -4.82
CA ALA A 97 -3.66 -17.36 -5.62
C ALA A 97 -3.40 -16.09 -4.78
N VAL A 98 -4.35 -15.70 -3.92
CA VAL A 98 -4.23 -14.52 -3.06
C VAL A 98 -3.11 -14.67 -2.04
N ASN A 99 -2.91 -15.85 -1.44
CA ASN A 99 -1.81 -16.07 -0.50
C ASN A 99 -0.44 -15.84 -1.15
N ILE A 100 -0.22 -16.42 -2.33
CA ILE A 100 1.05 -16.26 -3.06
C ILE A 100 1.25 -14.82 -3.52
N LEU A 101 0.22 -14.22 -4.11
CA LEU A 101 0.28 -12.86 -4.65
C LEU A 101 0.45 -11.82 -3.53
N SER A 102 -0.22 -11.97 -2.39
CA SER A 102 -0.12 -11.03 -1.27
C SER A 102 1.27 -11.00 -0.66
N VAL A 103 1.93 -12.15 -0.46
CA VAL A 103 3.33 -12.21 0.00
C VAL A 103 4.25 -11.45 -0.95
N PHE A 104 4.10 -11.69 -2.25
CA PHE A 104 4.91 -11.02 -3.28
C PHE A 104 4.63 -9.51 -3.33
N GLY A 105 3.35 -9.11 -3.28
CA GLY A 105 2.92 -7.73 -3.27
C GLY A 105 3.45 -6.96 -2.07
N LEU A 106 3.30 -7.50 -0.86
CA LEU A 106 3.83 -6.91 0.38
C LEU A 106 5.35 -6.76 0.32
N GLY A 107 6.06 -7.78 -0.16
CA GLY A 107 7.51 -7.72 -0.38
C GLY A 107 7.93 -6.56 -1.29
N LEU A 108 7.25 -6.38 -2.42
CA LEU A 108 7.52 -5.29 -3.37
C LEU A 108 7.28 -3.90 -2.76
N VAL A 109 6.19 -3.72 -2.01
CA VAL A 109 5.91 -2.44 -1.33
C VAL A 109 6.99 -2.14 -0.30
N LYS A 110 7.35 -3.11 0.54
CA LYS A 110 8.40 -2.97 1.56
C LYS A 110 9.75 -2.62 0.93
N CYS A 111 10.09 -3.25 -0.20
CA CYS A 111 11.27 -2.90 -0.99
C CYS A 111 11.21 -1.46 -1.55
N SER A 112 10.06 -1.04 -2.06
CA SER A 112 9.85 0.35 -2.53
C SER A 112 10.06 1.37 -1.41
N ILE A 113 9.53 1.12 -0.21
CA ILE A 113 9.71 1.99 0.97
C ILE A 113 11.19 2.06 1.38
N LEU A 114 11.90 0.94 1.42
CA LEU A 114 13.32 0.91 1.77
C LEU A 114 14.18 1.67 0.75
N LEU A 115 13.91 1.52 -0.55
CA LEU A 115 14.61 2.28 -1.59
C LEU A 115 14.29 3.78 -1.53
N LEU A 116 13.06 4.13 -1.18
CA LEU A 116 12.66 5.51 -0.92
C LEU A 116 13.44 6.09 0.27
N TYR A 117 13.57 5.35 1.38
CA TYR A 117 14.39 5.75 2.53
C TYR A 117 15.86 5.97 2.15
N LYS A 118 16.44 5.06 1.36
CA LYS A 118 17.79 5.24 0.82
C LYS A 118 17.90 6.52 -0.01
N SER A 119 16.91 6.84 -0.83
CA SER A 119 16.92 8.05 -1.65
C SER A 119 16.83 9.33 -0.80
N ILE A 120 16.12 9.29 0.32
CA ILE A 120 15.96 10.46 1.22
C ILE A 120 17.23 10.70 2.03
N PHE A 121 17.82 9.65 2.58
CA PHE A 121 18.97 9.72 3.49
C PHE A 121 20.29 9.27 2.84
N ASN A 122 20.47 9.55 1.55
CA ASN A 122 21.62 9.09 0.77
C ASN A 122 22.99 9.55 1.34
N ASN A 123 23.00 10.62 2.14
CA ASN A 123 24.22 11.22 2.66
C ASN A 123 24.87 10.44 3.83
N VAL A 124 24.18 9.47 4.45
CA VAL A 124 24.70 8.75 5.62
C VAL A 124 25.05 7.31 5.28
N ARG A 125 26.35 6.97 5.39
CA ARG A 125 26.87 5.64 5.01
C ARG A 125 26.29 4.50 5.84
N ASN A 126 26.24 4.67 7.17
CA ASN A 126 25.75 3.64 8.09
C ASN A 126 24.27 3.34 7.85
N PHE A 127 23.47 4.37 7.58
CA PHE A 127 22.07 4.22 7.24
C PHE A 127 21.86 3.43 5.94
N ARG A 128 22.69 3.69 4.92
CA ARG A 128 22.64 2.93 3.67
C ARG A 128 22.87 1.44 3.88
N TRP A 129 23.85 1.07 4.71
CA TRP A 129 24.09 -0.33 5.05
C TRP A 129 22.91 -0.97 5.77
N ALA A 130 22.31 -0.27 6.75
CA ALA A 130 21.11 -0.75 7.43
C ALA A 130 19.94 -0.99 6.45
N VAL A 131 19.74 -0.09 5.48
CA VAL A 131 18.72 -0.27 4.43
C VAL A 131 19.01 -1.48 3.55
N TYR A 132 20.27 -1.70 3.14
CA TYR A 132 20.61 -2.88 2.33
C TYR A 132 20.42 -4.19 3.09
N VAL A 133 20.75 -4.23 4.39
CA VAL A 133 20.48 -5.39 5.25
C VAL A 133 18.99 -5.65 5.33
N MET A 134 18.17 -4.63 5.64
CA MET A 134 16.71 -4.80 5.69
C MET A 134 16.12 -5.17 4.34
N LEU A 135 16.66 -4.69 3.23
CA LEU A 135 16.23 -5.07 1.89
C LEU A 135 16.52 -6.55 1.64
N GLY A 136 17.69 -7.04 2.05
CA GLY A 136 18.01 -8.46 2.03
C GLY A 136 17.05 -9.30 2.87
N VAL A 137 16.71 -8.84 4.08
CA VAL A 137 15.73 -9.50 4.96
C VAL A 137 14.35 -9.57 4.31
N VAL A 138 13.86 -8.47 3.74
CA VAL A 138 12.56 -8.44 3.04
C VAL A 138 12.56 -9.41 1.87
N VAL A 139 13.58 -9.37 1.01
CA VAL A 139 13.66 -10.27 -0.16
C VAL A 139 13.75 -11.73 0.28
N ALA A 140 14.57 -12.05 1.28
CA ALA A 140 14.67 -13.40 1.82
C ALA A 140 13.33 -13.87 2.40
N TRP A 141 12.62 -13.00 3.14
CA TRP A 141 11.29 -13.26 3.67
C TRP A 141 10.30 -13.55 2.53
N THR A 142 10.24 -12.69 1.50
CA THR A 142 9.33 -12.87 0.36
C THR A 142 9.59 -14.17 -0.39
N VAL A 143 10.86 -14.48 -0.68
CA VAL A 143 11.24 -15.70 -1.40
C VAL A 143 10.95 -16.95 -0.58
N SER A 144 11.27 -16.94 0.72
CA SER A 144 11.05 -18.09 1.59
C SER A 144 9.57 -18.43 1.70
N TYR A 145 8.72 -17.43 1.96
CA TYR A 145 7.29 -17.66 2.09
C TYR A 145 6.59 -17.87 0.75
N PHE A 146 7.11 -17.35 -0.35
CA PHE A 146 6.63 -17.70 -1.68
C PHE A 146 6.76 -19.21 -1.93
N PHE A 147 7.95 -19.78 -1.70
CA PHE A 147 8.16 -21.22 -1.88
C PHE A 147 7.42 -22.04 -0.83
N ALA A 148 7.32 -21.58 0.42
CA ALA A 148 6.54 -22.26 1.45
C ALA A 148 5.05 -22.38 1.04
N ASN A 149 4.45 -21.29 0.53
CA ASN A 149 3.08 -21.31 0.05
C ASN A 149 2.94 -22.17 -1.22
N LEU A 150 3.90 -22.13 -2.13
CA LEU A 150 3.88 -22.94 -3.37
C LEU A 150 3.94 -24.45 -3.07
N PHE A 151 4.73 -24.85 -2.07
CA PHE A 151 4.92 -26.24 -1.67
C PHE A 151 4.14 -26.62 -0.40
N THR A 152 3.01 -25.95 -0.15
CA THR A 152 2.15 -26.25 1.01
C THR A 152 1.71 -27.73 1.01
N CYS A 153 1.45 -28.30 -0.17
CA CYS A 153 1.11 -29.70 -0.37
C CYS A 153 1.99 -30.34 -1.45
N PHE A 154 2.29 -31.63 -1.30
CA PHE A 154 2.94 -32.44 -2.33
C PHE A 154 2.04 -33.63 -2.74
N PRO A 155 1.68 -33.76 -4.04
CA PRO A 155 1.90 -32.82 -5.15
C PRO A 155 1.16 -31.48 -4.96
N VAL A 156 1.58 -30.43 -5.69
CA VAL A 156 0.97 -29.09 -5.58
C VAL A 156 -0.48 -29.15 -6.01
N THR A 157 -1.39 -29.16 -5.04
CA THR A 157 -2.84 -29.10 -5.25
C THR A 157 -3.40 -27.83 -4.64
N VAL A 158 -4.48 -27.35 -5.25
CA VAL A 158 -5.25 -26.22 -4.74
C VAL A 158 -6.03 -26.61 -3.47
N PHE A 159 -6.39 -27.89 -3.39
CA PHE A 159 -7.07 -28.49 -2.23
C PHE A 159 -6.06 -28.79 -1.14
N ILE A 160 -6.30 -28.22 0.05
CA ILE A 160 -5.41 -28.31 1.23
C ILE A 160 -5.70 -29.56 2.09
N GLU A 161 -6.76 -30.31 1.79
CA GLU A 161 -7.07 -31.51 2.55
C GLU A 161 -6.38 -32.79 2.03
N GLU A 162 -6.06 -33.66 2.98
CA GLU A 162 -5.25 -34.89 2.88
C GLU A 162 -5.89 -36.02 2.02
N PHE A 163 -7.01 -35.75 1.33
CA PHE A 163 -7.90 -36.78 0.78
C PHE A 163 -7.41 -37.50 -0.49
N TYR A 164 -6.47 -36.93 -1.24
CA TYR A 164 -5.89 -37.59 -2.43
C TYR A 164 -4.60 -38.39 -2.14
N GLY A 165 -4.24 -38.58 -0.87
CA GLY A 165 -2.95 -39.15 -0.47
C GLY A 165 -1.81 -38.12 -0.50
N ASN A 166 -2.15 -36.83 -0.50
CA ASN A 166 -1.22 -35.71 -0.54
C ASN A 166 -0.68 -35.47 0.87
N LYS A 167 0.63 -35.24 0.99
CA LYS A 167 1.22 -34.79 2.26
C LYS A 167 1.24 -33.27 2.28
N CYS A 168 0.40 -32.68 3.11
CA CYS A 168 0.32 -31.23 3.31
C CYS A 168 0.98 -30.82 4.63
N ILE A 169 1.56 -29.63 4.66
CA ILE A 169 2.01 -28.97 5.89
C ILE A 169 0.78 -28.40 6.62
N ASP A 170 0.84 -28.40 7.95
CA ASP A 170 -0.17 -27.76 8.78
C ASP A 170 -0.23 -26.25 8.47
N THR A 171 -1.39 -25.80 7.98
CA THR A 171 -1.57 -24.45 7.42
C THR A 171 -1.69 -23.37 8.49
N ILE A 172 -2.24 -23.70 9.66
CA ILE A 172 -2.40 -22.76 10.78
C ILE A 172 -1.04 -22.25 11.31
N PRO A 173 -0.08 -23.11 11.70
CA PRO A 173 1.23 -22.63 12.16
C PRO A 173 2.00 -21.94 11.04
N MET A 174 1.82 -22.37 9.78
CA MET A 174 2.42 -21.69 8.63
C MET A 174 1.90 -20.26 8.49
N TRP A 175 0.58 -20.03 8.48
CA TRP A 175 0.01 -18.68 8.37
C TRP A 175 0.37 -17.82 9.57
N LEU A 176 0.38 -18.39 10.78
CA LEU A 176 0.80 -17.68 11.98
C LEU A 176 2.25 -17.18 11.85
N SER A 177 3.15 -18.04 11.33
CA SER A 177 4.55 -17.67 11.10
C SER A 177 4.70 -16.56 10.06
N VAL A 178 3.94 -16.62 8.96
CA VAL A 178 3.91 -15.58 7.92
C VAL A 178 3.52 -14.25 8.56
N VAL A 179 2.38 -14.17 9.22
CA VAL A 179 1.83 -12.92 9.77
C VAL A 179 2.70 -12.37 10.91
N ALA A 180 3.20 -13.23 11.80
CA ALA A 180 4.07 -12.80 12.89
C ALA A 180 5.41 -12.26 12.39
N THR A 181 6.05 -12.94 11.43
CA THR A 181 7.32 -12.46 10.86
C THR A 181 7.14 -11.23 9.98
N ASP A 182 6.01 -11.11 9.28
CA ASP A 182 5.65 -9.92 8.51
C ASP A 182 5.58 -8.67 9.40
N LEU A 183 4.93 -8.79 10.56
CA LEU A 183 4.86 -7.74 11.58
C LEU A 183 6.26 -7.35 12.09
N VAL A 184 7.14 -8.33 12.35
CA VAL A 184 8.52 -8.05 12.77
C VAL A 184 9.27 -7.25 11.71
N VAL A 185 9.08 -7.57 10.43
CA VAL A 185 9.67 -6.83 9.31
C VAL A 185 9.11 -5.40 9.25
N ASP A 186 7.80 -5.21 9.44
CA ASP A 186 7.18 -3.88 9.44
C ASP A 186 7.70 -2.99 10.57
N VAL A 187 7.79 -3.53 11.78
CA VAL A 187 8.38 -2.85 12.94
C VAL A 187 9.85 -2.51 12.67
N GLY A 188 10.60 -3.43 12.05
CA GLY A 188 11.98 -3.19 11.64
C GLY A 188 12.13 -2.03 10.67
N ILE A 189 11.27 -1.94 9.65
CA ILE A 189 11.24 -0.84 8.68
C ILE A 189 10.86 0.48 9.37
N LEU A 190 9.90 0.46 10.31
CA LEU A 190 9.45 1.62 11.07
C LEU A 190 10.55 2.20 11.97
N ILE A 191 11.33 1.33 12.63
CA ILE A 191 12.39 1.74 13.55
C ILE A 191 13.60 2.31 12.81
N LEU A 192 13.87 1.83 11.59
CA LEU A 192 15.06 2.18 10.81
C LEU A 192 15.33 3.69 10.67
N PRO A 193 14.35 4.57 10.36
CA PRO A 193 14.59 6.02 10.29
C PRO A 193 14.68 6.72 11.66
N ILE A 194 14.22 6.13 12.78
CA ILE A 194 14.12 6.83 14.08
C ILE A 194 15.49 7.35 14.58
N PRO A 195 16.57 6.54 14.63
CA PRO A 195 17.86 7.00 15.13
C PRO A 195 18.45 8.12 14.27
N MET A 196 18.18 8.09 12.97
CA MET A 196 18.65 9.09 12.02
C MET A 196 18.01 10.46 12.30
N VAL A 197 16.76 10.46 12.73
CA VAL A 197 15.97 11.66 13.01
C VAL A 197 16.36 12.28 14.33
N LEU A 198 16.68 11.45 15.33
CA LEU A 198 17.15 11.93 16.64
C LEU A 198 18.55 12.55 16.58
N ARG A 199 19.40 12.10 15.65
CA ARG A 199 20.80 12.56 15.54
C ARG A 199 21.01 13.74 14.59
N LEU A 200 20.10 13.97 13.63
CA LEU A 200 20.29 14.98 12.60
C LEU A 200 19.44 16.23 12.87
N HIS A 201 20.10 17.38 13.03
CA HIS A 201 19.48 18.71 13.11
C HIS A 201 18.86 19.09 11.75
N LEU A 202 17.75 18.45 11.42
CA LEU A 202 17.02 18.69 10.18
C LEU A 202 16.25 20.03 10.27
N PRO A 203 16.26 20.86 9.21
CA PRO A 203 15.41 22.05 9.16
C PRO A 203 13.94 21.67 9.29
N TRP A 204 13.13 22.51 9.94
CA TRP A 204 11.73 22.23 10.33
C TRP A 204 10.89 21.58 9.22
N LYS A 205 11.07 22.05 7.97
CA LYS A 205 10.41 21.48 6.80
C LYS A 205 10.71 19.99 6.64
N GLN A 206 11.99 19.57 6.70
CA GLN A 206 12.38 18.17 6.55
C GLN A 206 11.90 17.30 7.70
N ARG A 207 11.87 17.85 8.92
CA ARG A 207 11.35 17.17 10.13
C ARG A 207 9.89 16.75 9.99
N ILE A 208 9.03 17.59 9.40
CA ILE A 208 7.61 17.27 9.17
C ILE A 208 7.45 16.07 8.22
N GLY A 209 8.25 15.99 7.16
CA GLY A 209 8.18 14.88 6.20
C GLY A 209 8.54 13.53 6.84
N VAL A 210 9.51 13.54 7.75
CA VAL A 210 9.87 12.35 8.53
C VAL A 210 8.77 11.99 9.52
N LEU A 211 8.21 12.96 10.25
CA LEU A 211 7.13 12.70 11.20
C LEU A 211 5.92 12.06 10.48
N GLY A 212 5.61 12.51 9.26
CA GLY A 212 4.62 11.89 8.39
C GLY A 212 4.94 10.44 8.06
N MET A 213 6.18 10.12 7.66
CA MET A 213 6.60 8.73 7.40
C MET A 213 6.44 7.83 8.62
N PHE A 214 6.79 8.33 9.81
CA PHE A 214 6.68 7.58 11.05
C PHE A 214 5.23 7.27 11.41
N MET A 215 4.33 8.26 11.32
CA MET A 215 2.91 8.07 11.60
C MET A 215 2.27 7.05 10.66
N LEU A 216 2.71 7.02 9.40
CA LEU A 216 2.19 6.09 8.40
C LEU A 216 2.75 4.68 8.56
N GLY A 217 4.04 4.54 8.89
CA GLY A 217 4.58 3.22 9.21
C GLY A 217 3.95 2.66 10.50
N ALA A 218 3.65 3.52 11.48
CA ALA A 218 2.94 3.13 12.70
C ALA A 218 1.51 2.66 12.41
N SER A 219 0.78 3.28 11.48
CA SER A 219 -0.56 2.83 11.10
C SER A 219 -0.53 1.47 10.39
N VAL A 220 0.44 1.24 9.50
CA VAL A 220 0.65 -0.09 8.89
C VAL A 220 0.94 -1.14 9.96
N CYS A 221 1.85 -0.86 10.90
CA CYS A 221 2.13 -1.79 12.00
C CYS A 221 0.89 -2.09 12.87
N ALA A 222 0.05 -1.09 13.15
CA ALA A 222 -1.18 -1.30 13.90
C ALA A 222 -2.16 -2.24 13.18
N ILE A 223 -2.25 -2.12 11.85
CA ILE A 223 -3.05 -3.02 11.00
C ILE A 223 -2.47 -4.43 11.05
N SER A 224 -1.15 -4.59 10.92
CA SER A 224 -0.47 -5.88 11.01
C SER A 224 -0.68 -6.56 12.37
N ILE A 225 -0.64 -5.81 13.48
CA ILE A 225 -0.96 -6.31 14.83
C ILE A 225 -2.41 -6.80 14.89
N THR A 226 -3.34 -6.02 14.34
CA THR A 226 -4.76 -6.40 14.35
C THR A 226 -4.99 -7.66 13.54
N ARG A 227 -4.34 -7.78 12.37
CA ARG A 227 -4.35 -9.02 11.56
C ARG A 227 -3.84 -10.21 12.37
N LEU A 228 -2.70 -10.09 13.02
CA LEU A 228 -2.13 -11.16 13.86
C LEU A 228 -3.10 -11.55 14.99
N ALA A 229 -3.68 -10.57 15.68
CA ALA A 229 -4.64 -10.82 16.75
C ALA A 229 -5.89 -11.56 16.24
N THR A 230 -6.41 -11.18 15.07
CA THR A 230 -7.54 -11.90 14.46
C THR A 230 -7.17 -13.33 14.08
N LEU A 231 -5.99 -13.56 13.49
CA LEU A 231 -5.55 -14.90 13.13
C LEU A 231 -5.33 -15.79 14.37
N VAL A 232 -4.78 -15.25 15.45
CA VAL A 232 -4.62 -15.98 16.72
C VAL A 232 -5.98 -16.38 17.30
N GLN A 233 -6.96 -15.46 17.32
CA GLN A 233 -8.30 -15.76 17.80
C GLN A 233 -8.97 -16.85 16.93
N LEU A 234 -8.83 -16.74 15.62
CA LEU A 234 -9.36 -17.72 14.68
C LEU A 234 -8.69 -19.08 14.83
N SER A 235 -7.37 -19.13 15.03
CA SER A 235 -6.67 -20.40 15.25
C SER A 235 -7.20 -21.17 16.47
N ALA A 236 -7.66 -20.46 17.50
CA ALA A 236 -8.31 -21.07 18.66
C ALA A 236 -9.75 -21.54 18.36
N GLU A 237 -10.48 -20.80 17.52
CA GLU A 237 -11.87 -21.12 17.13
C GLU A 237 -11.93 -22.26 16.10
N PHE A 238 -10.92 -22.39 15.23
CA PHE A 238 -10.78 -23.48 14.25
C PHE A 238 -10.72 -24.88 14.88
N ILE A 239 -10.23 -24.99 16.12
CA ILE A 239 -10.23 -26.25 16.89
C ILE A 239 -11.67 -26.73 17.15
N TYR A 240 -12.63 -25.82 17.27
CA TYR A 240 -14.03 -26.11 17.58
C TYR A 240 -14.94 -26.09 16.33
N HIS A 241 -14.55 -25.38 15.26
CA HIS A 241 -15.35 -25.17 14.05
C HIS A 241 -14.57 -25.45 12.75
N TYR A 242 -13.93 -26.61 12.66
CA TYR A 242 -13.13 -27.00 11.47
C TYR A 242 -13.94 -27.06 10.16
N ASN A 243 -15.27 -27.24 10.25
CA ASN A 243 -16.18 -27.39 9.11
C ASN A 243 -16.58 -26.08 8.41
N ASP A 244 -16.15 -24.91 8.91
CA ASP A 244 -16.63 -23.59 8.48
C ASP A 244 -15.49 -22.60 8.14
N GLU A 245 -14.43 -23.11 7.49
CA GLU A 245 -13.25 -22.35 7.08
C GLU A 245 -13.58 -21.09 6.25
N THR A 246 -14.58 -21.17 5.38
CA THR A 246 -14.91 -20.08 4.45
C THR A 246 -15.46 -18.84 5.20
N TYR A 247 -16.21 -19.03 6.27
CA TYR A 247 -16.72 -17.96 7.11
C TYR A 247 -15.62 -17.40 8.02
N TYR A 248 -14.89 -18.28 8.70
CA TYR A 248 -13.90 -17.89 9.72
C TYR A 248 -12.61 -17.30 9.14
N THR A 249 -12.19 -17.69 7.93
CA THR A 249 -10.96 -17.14 7.30
C THR A 249 -11.18 -15.78 6.63
N SER A 250 -12.43 -15.41 6.36
CA SER A 250 -12.79 -14.15 5.67
C SER A 250 -12.18 -12.87 6.29
N PRO A 251 -12.22 -12.67 7.62
CA PRO A 251 -11.61 -11.49 8.26
C PRO A 251 -10.11 -11.36 7.97
N VAL A 252 -9.38 -12.47 7.88
CA VAL A 252 -7.92 -12.46 7.64
C VAL A 252 -7.60 -11.95 6.24
N PHE A 253 -8.40 -12.34 5.24
CA PHE A 253 -8.24 -11.84 3.86
C PHE A 253 -8.50 -10.34 3.76
N TYR A 254 -9.52 -9.84 4.47
CA TYR A 254 -9.79 -8.41 4.53
C TYR A 254 -8.65 -7.64 5.17
N TRP A 255 -8.16 -8.09 6.33
CA TRP A 255 -7.02 -7.47 7.00
C TRP A 255 -5.77 -7.44 6.14
N THR A 256 -5.51 -8.50 5.38
CA THR A 256 -4.37 -8.58 4.44
C THR A 256 -4.51 -7.56 3.30
N ASN A 257 -5.71 -7.38 2.76
CA ASN A 257 -5.96 -6.36 1.73
C ASN A 257 -5.82 -4.93 2.29
N ILE A 258 -6.35 -4.68 3.50
CA ILE A 258 -6.20 -3.39 4.18
C ILE A 258 -4.72 -3.06 4.39
N GLU A 259 -3.94 -4.02 4.86
CA GLU A 259 -2.51 -3.87 5.08
C GLU A 259 -1.78 -3.53 3.79
N MET A 260 -2.03 -4.27 2.70
CA MET A 260 -1.39 -4.01 1.41
C MET A 260 -1.78 -2.63 0.85
N ALA A 261 -3.07 -2.25 0.90
CA ALA A 261 -3.53 -0.94 0.46
C ALA A 261 -2.88 0.19 1.27
N MET A 262 -2.83 0.07 2.60
CA MET A 262 -2.21 1.05 3.49
C MET A 262 -0.69 1.11 3.34
N ALA A 263 -0.04 -0.01 3.06
CA ALA A 263 1.38 -0.06 2.74
C ALA A 263 1.67 0.71 1.43
N ILE A 264 0.85 0.53 0.38
CA ILE A 264 1.00 1.28 -0.88
C ILE A 264 0.79 2.78 -0.67
N VAL A 265 -0.27 3.16 0.05
CA VAL A 265 -0.58 4.56 0.36
C VAL A 265 0.55 5.21 1.17
N SER A 266 1.04 4.53 2.21
CA SER A 266 2.15 5.01 3.04
C SER A 266 3.45 5.16 2.24
N ALA A 267 3.71 4.26 1.29
CA ALA A 267 4.86 4.37 0.39
C ALA A 267 4.78 5.61 -0.52
N CYS A 268 3.57 6.01 -0.95
CA CYS A 268 3.36 7.15 -1.86
C CYS A 268 3.45 8.50 -1.16
N LEU A 269 2.98 8.61 0.07
CA LEU A 269 2.83 9.88 0.80
C LEU A 269 4.09 10.77 0.86
N PRO A 270 5.31 10.24 1.10
CA PRO A 270 6.52 11.06 1.09
C PRO A 270 6.81 11.78 -0.23
N THR A 271 6.43 11.15 -1.34
CA THR A 271 6.66 11.71 -2.69
C THR A 271 5.66 12.79 -3.04
N LEU A 272 4.51 12.87 -2.33
CA LEU A 272 3.45 13.86 -2.55
C LEU A 272 3.75 15.22 -1.90
N ARG A 273 4.68 15.27 -0.94
CA ARG A 273 5.09 16.50 -0.25
C ARG A 273 5.33 17.72 -1.15
N PRO A 274 6.05 17.64 -2.30
CA PRO A 274 6.21 18.78 -3.20
C PRO A 274 4.91 19.27 -3.85
N ILE A 275 3.93 18.40 -4.11
CA ILE A 275 2.63 18.79 -4.68
C ILE A 275 1.92 19.74 -3.71
N TRP A 276 1.92 19.44 -2.40
CA TRP A 276 1.27 20.30 -1.41
C TRP A 276 1.90 21.69 -1.36
N SER A 277 3.23 21.80 -1.51
CA SER A 277 3.86 23.11 -1.63
C SER A 277 3.50 23.84 -2.92
N PHE A 278 3.37 23.13 -4.05
CA PHE A 278 2.95 23.74 -5.32
C PHE A 278 1.52 24.26 -5.24
N LEU A 279 0.57 23.44 -4.79
CA LEU A 279 -0.84 23.84 -4.63
C LEU A 279 -1.03 25.00 -3.63
N SER A 280 -0.24 25.02 -2.55
CA SER A 280 -0.28 26.11 -1.58
C SER A 280 0.31 27.42 -2.13
N THR A 281 1.37 27.33 -2.94
CA THR A 281 1.98 28.51 -3.57
C THR A 281 1.09 29.07 -4.69
N GLU A 282 0.49 28.20 -5.50
CA GLU A 282 -0.47 28.58 -6.56
C GLU A 282 -1.67 29.32 -5.95
N LYS A 283 -2.30 28.76 -4.90
CA LYS A 283 -3.40 29.43 -4.19
C LYS A 283 -3.00 30.80 -3.64
N ARG A 284 -1.78 30.94 -3.10
CA ARG A 284 -1.28 32.22 -2.56
C ARG A 284 -1.05 33.26 -3.67
N ASN A 285 -0.53 32.85 -4.81
CA ASN A 285 -0.30 33.74 -5.95
C ASN A 285 -1.63 34.17 -6.60
N THR A 286 -2.61 33.28 -6.71
CA THR A 286 -3.95 33.61 -7.22
C THR A 286 -4.70 34.56 -6.28
N SER A 287 -4.58 34.39 -4.96
CA SER A 287 -5.15 35.33 -3.98
C SER A 287 -4.52 36.72 -4.06
N GLN A 288 -3.19 36.81 -4.19
CA GLN A 288 -2.51 38.10 -4.36
C GLN A 288 -2.86 38.80 -5.68
N HIS A 289 -3.04 38.03 -6.76
CA HIS A 289 -3.38 38.61 -8.06
C HIS A 289 -4.81 39.19 -8.06
N SER A 290 -5.78 38.52 -7.42
CA SER A 290 -7.15 39.03 -7.25
C SER A 290 -7.22 40.29 -6.38
N GLU A 291 -6.42 40.36 -5.31
CA GLU A 291 -6.38 41.53 -4.41
C GLU A 291 -5.76 42.77 -5.08
N TYR A 292 -4.77 42.57 -5.97
CA TYR A 292 -4.18 43.65 -6.77
C TYR A 292 -5.14 44.20 -7.83
N SER A 293 -5.96 43.35 -8.47
CA SER A 293 -6.96 43.79 -9.45
C SER A 293 -8.14 44.55 -8.83
N LEU A 294 -8.45 44.32 -7.55
CA LEU A 294 -9.49 45.06 -6.82
C LEU A 294 -9.02 46.40 -6.23
N ARG A 295 -7.69 46.66 -6.23
CA ARG A 295 -7.09 47.87 -5.63
C ARG A 295 -6.65 48.91 -6.64
N LYS A 296 -6.92 48.71 -7.93
CA LYS A 296 -6.74 49.77 -8.95
C LYS A 296 -7.79 50.86 -8.70
N PRO A 297 -7.39 52.11 -8.36
CA PRO A 297 -8.33 53.23 -8.37
C PRO A 297 -8.62 53.58 -9.82
N ASP A 298 -9.90 53.70 -10.16
CA ASP A 298 -10.35 54.33 -11.40
C ASP A 298 -9.90 55.79 -11.39
N GLY A 299 -8.79 56.08 -12.06
CA GLY A 299 -8.17 57.39 -12.03
C GLY A 299 -7.20 57.59 -13.18
N TYR A 300 -7.72 57.60 -14.40
CA TYR A 300 -7.04 58.24 -15.52
C TYR A 300 -7.93 59.36 -16.07
N GLY A 301 -7.66 60.57 -15.57
CA GLY A 301 -8.05 61.79 -16.25
C GLY A 301 -7.32 61.87 -17.59
N MET A 302 -8.08 62.18 -18.64
CA MET A 302 -7.55 62.52 -19.95
C MET A 302 -6.73 63.81 -19.87
N VAL A 303 -5.56 63.85 -20.50
CA VAL A 303 -4.95 65.08 -21.01
C VAL A 303 -4.40 64.78 -22.40
N PRO A 304 -4.85 65.49 -23.45
CA PRO A 304 -4.23 65.47 -24.77
C PRO A 304 -3.24 66.63 -24.89
N ASP A 305 -2.07 66.43 -25.52
CA ASP A 305 -1.51 67.50 -26.36
C ASP A 305 -0.44 66.99 -27.35
N SER A 306 -0.22 67.86 -28.32
CA SER A 306 0.17 67.69 -29.71
C SER A 306 1.68 67.77 -29.99
N THR A 307 2.09 67.10 -31.08
CA THR A 307 3.35 67.20 -31.87
C THR A 307 3.67 68.63 -32.35
N PRO A 308 4.80 68.92 -33.05
CA PRO A 308 6.14 68.28 -33.18
C PRO A 308 7.31 69.31 -33.12
N LEU A 309 8.60 68.89 -33.20
CA LEU A 309 9.72 69.61 -33.87
C LEU A 309 11.06 68.84 -33.81
N GLN A 310 11.64 68.56 -34.99
CA GLN A 310 13.09 68.33 -35.26
C GLN A 310 13.73 69.68 -35.69
N PRO A 311 15.05 69.85 -36.03
CA PRO A 311 16.22 68.94 -36.11
C PRO A 311 17.56 69.56 -35.54
N LEU A 312 18.72 68.95 -35.88
CA LEU A 312 20.14 69.42 -35.81
C LEU A 312 20.93 68.97 -34.56
N SER A 313 22.19 68.50 -34.57
CA SER A 313 23.27 68.38 -35.58
C SER A 313 24.50 67.62 -35.00
N ARG A 314 25.38 67.10 -35.89
CA ARG A 314 26.86 66.85 -35.77
C ARG A 314 27.38 65.82 -34.73
N GLN A 315 28.03 64.72 -35.11
CA GLN A 315 29.36 64.48 -35.77
C GLN A 315 30.49 64.13 -34.76
N SER A 316 31.29 63.13 -35.15
CA SER A 316 32.65 62.75 -34.70
C SER A 316 32.74 62.00 -33.34
N VAL A 317 33.44 60.87 -33.18
CA VAL A 317 34.42 60.11 -33.96
C VAL A 317 34.13 58.61 -33.76
#